data_AF-A0A6A0GQ48-F1
#
_entry.id   AF-A0A6A0GQ48-F1
#
_cell.length_a   1.000
_cell.length_b   1.000
_cell.length_c   1.000
_cell.angle_alpha   90.00
_cell.angle_beta   90.00
_cell.angle_gamma   90.00
#
_symmetry.space_group_name_H-M   'P 1'
#
loop_
_entity.id
_entity.type
_entity.pdbx_description
1 polymer ?
#
loop_
_entity_poly.entity_id
_entity_poly.type
_entity_poly.pdbx_seq_one_letter_code
_entity_poly.pdbx_strand_id
1 'polypeptide(L)'
;MDPGDSSSTSCSAKAEEEEEFHVQQEQRVLKADLKMSETVVVHWEEKLMQYLANKKHVDRLPVLVSRKGAVQLLGVPKLANGTGKVQSNAVVALLRELKIEDRVLAVFR
;
A
#
# COMPACT_ATOMS: atom_id res chain seq x y z
N MET A 1 -25.79 21.49 33.58
CA MET A 1 -25.84 20.11 33.04
C MET A 1 -25.83 20.27 31.54
N ASP A 2 -24.64 20.26 30.94
CA ASP A 2 -24.48 20.29 29.49
C ASP A 2 -24.22 18.86 29.01
N PRO A 3 -25.01 18.31 28.08
CA PRO A 3 -24.66 17.07 27.42
C PRO A 3 -23.68 17.41 26.29
N GLY A 4 -22.44 16.94 26.47
CA GLY A 4 -21.32 17.15 25.55
C GLY A 4 -21.49 16.46 24.20
N ASP A 5 -20.83 17.11 23.23
CA ASP A 5 -20.58 16.76 21.84
C ASP A 5 -20.69 15.28 21.45
N SER A 6 -21.62 15.01 20.54
CA SER A 6 -21.60 13.85 19.65
C SER A 6 -21.11 14.29 18.27
N SER A 7 -19.79 14.36 18.07
CA SER A 7 -19.21 14.69 16.74
C SER A 7 -17.86 14.01 16.42
N SER A 8 -17.29 13.22 17.34
CA SER A 8 -15.89 12.79 17.21
C SER A 8 -15.64 11.57 16.32
N THR A 9 -16.66 10.82 15.88
CA THR A 9 -16.43 9.60 15.07
C THR A 9 -16.31 9.87 13.56
N SER A 10 -16.63 11.07 13.07
CA SER A 10 -16.63 11.39 11.64
C SER A 10 -15.24 11.71 11.06
N CYS A 11 -14.34 12.32 11.83
CA CYS A 11 -13.07 12.81 11.29
C CYS A 11 -12.06 11.70 10.96
N SER A 12 -12.00 10.63 11.76
CA SER A 12 -10.98 9.58 11.58
C SER A 12 -11.25 8.71 10.35
N ALA A 13 -12.50 8.31 10.13
CA ALA A 13 -12.87 7.54 8.94
C ALA A 13 -12.67 8.33 7.64
N LYS A 14 -12.91 9.65 7.67
CA LYS A 14 -12.65 10.54 6.53
C LYS A 14 -11.16 10.60 6.18
N ALA A 15 -10.28 10.62 7.19
CA ALA A 15 -8.84 10.63 6.95
C ALA A 15 -8.33 9.31 6.34
N GLU A 16 -8.86 8.16 6.77
CA GLU A 16 -8.54 6.85 6.16
C GLU A 16 -8.98 6.77 4.70
N GLU A 17 -10.20 7.24 4.43
CA GLU A 17 -10.77 7.26 3.08
C GLU A 17 -10.00 8.22 2.16
N GLU A 18 -9.60 9.39 2.68
CA GLU A 18 -8.81 10.38 1.95
C GLU A 18 -7.39 9.86 1.65
N GLU A 19 -6.72 9.22 2.61
CA GLU A 19 -5.41 8.58 2.40
C GLU A 19 -5.51 7.44 1.38
N GLU A 20 -6.53 6.58 1.49
CA GLU A 20 -6.77 5.51 0.51
C GLU A 20 -7.11 6.06 -0.87
N PHE A 21 -7.82 7.18 -0.95
CA PHE A 21 -8.10 7.85 -2.20
C PHE A 21 -6.82 8.40 -2.82
N HIS A 22 -5.96 9.05 -2.04
CA HIS A 22 -4.69 9.59 -2.53
C HIS A 22 -3.76 8.48 -3.02
N VAL A 23 -3.59 7.42 -2.22
CA VAL A 23 -2.80 6.24 -2.59
C VAL A 23 -3.38 5.57 -3.83
N GLN A 24 -4.70 5.46 -3.97
CA GLN A 24 -5.33 4.90 -5.17
C GLN A 24 -5.15 5.77 -6.41
N GLN A 25 -5.20 7.10 -6.28
CA GLN A 25 -5.00 8.01 -7.40
C GLN A 25 -3.56 7.94 -7.92
N GLU A 26 -2.58 7.95 -7.02
CA GLU A 26 -1.18 7.73 -7.39
C GLU A 26 -1.03 6.38 -8.11
N GLN A 27 -1.51 5.29 -7.53
CA GLN A 27 -1.46 3.96 -8.15
C GLN A 27 -2.06 3.92 -9.56
N ARG A 28 -3.13 4.67 -9.85
CA ARG A 28 -3.73 4.73 -11.20
C ARG A 28 -2.80 5.37 -12.22
N VAL A 29 -2.14 6.47 -11.85
CA VAL A 29 -1.13 7.13 -12.70
C VAL A 29 0.02 6.15 -12.96
N LEU A 30 0.44 5.40 -11.94
CA LEU A 30 1.51 4.41 -12.05
C LEU A 30 1.16 3.23 -12.95
N LYS A 31 -0.05 2.69 -12.83
CA LYS A 31 -0.53 1.62 -13.70
C LYS A 31 -0.49 2.04 -15.17
N ALA A 32 -0.75 3.31 -15.47
CA ALA A 32 -0.64 3.86 -16.82
C ALA A 32 0.83 3.95 -17.29
N ASP A 33 1.73 4.43 -16.43
CA ASP A 33 3.17 4.57 -16.73
C ASP A 33 3.90 3.22 -16.84
N LEU A 34 3.42 2.20 -16.12
CA LEU A 34 3.95 0.84 -16.16
C LEU A 34 3.69 0.15 -17.49
N LYS A 35 2.91 0.69 -18.44
CA LYS A 35 2.75 0.08 -19.78
C LYS A 35 4.05 -0.07 -20.59
N MET A 36 5.13 0.61 -20.19
CA MET A 36 6.45 0.48 -20.80
C MET A 36 7.02 -0.93 -20.54
N SER A 37 7.64 -1.59 -21.52
CA SER A 37 8.19 -2.96 -21.45
C SER A 37 9.45 -3.13 -20.57
N GLU A 38 9.57 -2.33 -19.51
CA GLU A 38 10.79 -2.19 -18.72
C GLU A 38 10.78 -3.12 -17.51
N THR A 39 11.93 -3.72 -17.21
CA THR A 39 12.12 -4.50 -15.99
C THR A 39 12.09 -3.61 -14.76
N VAL A 40 11.59 -4.14 -13.64
CA VAL A 40 11.48 -3.42 -12.36
C VAL A 40 12.17 -4.17 -11.24
N VAL A 41 12.69 -3.43 -10.26
CA VAL A 41 13.17 -3.99 -9.00
C VAL A 41 12.13 -3.66 -7.93
N VAL A 42 11.64 -4.67 -7.20
CA VAL A 42 10.63 -4.52 -6.17
C VAL A 42 11.30 -4.37 -4.81
N HIS A 43 10.89 -3.37 -4.05
CA HIS A 43 11.31 -3.13 -2.67
C HIS A 43 10.07 -3.13 -1.77
N TRP A 44 10.17 -3.68 -0.57
CA TRP A 44 9.05 -3.72 0.36
C TRP A 44 9.61 -3.63 1.78
N GLU A 45 9.11 -2.69 2.56
CA GLU A 45 9.63 -2.38 3.89
C GLU A 45 9.33 -3.50 4.90
N GLU A 46 10.29 -3.83 5.77
CA GLU A 46 10.01 -4.65 6.96
C GLU A 46 9.11 -3.91 7.95
N LYS A 47 9.19 -2.58 7.98
CA LYS A 47 8.46 -1.77 8.94
C LYS A 47 7.03 -1.52 8.46
N LEU A 48 6.14 -2.39 8.93
CA LEU A 48 4.71 -2.25 8.70
C LEU A 48 4.21 -0.91 9.23
N MET A 49 3.38 -0.25 8.43
CA MET A 49 2.60 0.87 8.91
C MET A 49 1.40 0.31 9.67
N GLN A 50 1.45 0.47 10.99
CA GLN A 50 0.36 0.06 11.86
C GLN A 50 -0.68 1.17 11.89
N TYR A 51 -1.84 0.92 11.29
CA TYR A 51 -2.96 1.85 11.37
C TYR A 51 -3.86 1.46 12.55
N LEU A 52 -4.14 2.42 13.44
CA LEU A 52 -5.05 2.25 14.58
C LEU A 52 -6.41 2.87 14.26
N ALA A 53 -7.22 2.16 13.46
CA ALA A 53 -8.63 2.49 13.25
C ALA A 53 -9.46 1.80 14.34
N ASN A 54 -10.11 2.55 15.23
CA ASN A 54 -11.23 2.05 16.05
C ASN A 54 -10.96 0.69 16.75
N LYS A 55 -9.86 0.58 17.51
CA LYS A 55 -9.41 -0.62 18.25
C LYS A 55 -9.06 -1.85 17.40
N LYS A 56 -9.12 -1.78 16.06
CA LYS A 56 -8.62 -2.84 15.17
C LYS A 56 -7.24 -2.48 14.68
N HIS A 57 -6.29 -3.37 14.94
CA HIS A 57 -4.96 -3.32 14.38
C HIS A 57 -5.02 -3.77 12.92
N VAL A 58 -4.60 -2.89 12.00
CA VAL A 58 -4.42 -3.26 10.59
C VAL A 58 -2.98 -2.97 10.21
N ASP A 59 -2.25 -4.05 9.90
CA ASP A 59 -0.91 -3.94 9.33
C ASP A 59 -1.03 -3.54 7.87
N ARG A 60 -0.27 -2.53 7.46
CA ARG A 60 -0.15 -2.11 6.06
C ARG A 60 1.29 -2.23 5.60
N LEU A 61 1.49 -2.70 4.38
CA LEU A 61 2.82 -2.96 3.82
C LEU A 61 3.02 -2.12 2.56
N PRO A 62 3.86 -1.08 2.59
CA PRO A 62 4.21 -0.35 1.39
C PRO A 62 5.10 -1.20 0.48
N VAL A 63 4.71 -1.27 -0.79
CA VAL A 63 5.45 -1.94 -1.87
C VAL A 63 5.89 -0.87 -2.85
N LEU A 64 7.19 -0.79 -3.08
CA LEU A 64 7.87 0.19 -3.90
C LEU A 64 8.52 -0.50 -5.10
N VAL A 65 8.71 0.22 -6.18
CA VAL A 65 9.48 -0.24 -7.34
C VAL A 65 10.51 0.79 -7.74
N SER A 66 11.70 0.31 -8.09
CA SER A 66 12.77 1.11 -8.65
C SER A 66 12.85 0.90 -10.16
N ARG A 67 12.85 2.00 -10.93
CA ARG A 67 12.97 2.01 -12.40
C ARG A 67 13.71 3.27 -12.83
N LYS A 68 14.68 3.15 -13.76
CA LYS A 68 15.42 4.30 -14.35
C LYS A 68 15.97 5.31 -13.31
N GLY A 69 16.40 4.83 -12.15
CA GLY A 69 16.93 5.68 -11.08
C GLY A 69 15.86 6.42 -10.25
N ALA A 70 14.58 6.16 -10.46
CA ALA A 70 13.48 6.64 -9.64
C ALA A 70 12.84 5.50 -8.83
N VAL A 71 12.42 5.80 -7.60
CA VAL A 71 11.66 4.91 -6.73
C VAL A 71 10.22 5.39 -6.69
N GLN A 72 9.27 4.46 -6.76
CA GLN A 72 7.86 4.79 -6.87
C GLN A 72 6.98 3.82 -6.06
N LEU A 73 5.95 4.34 -5.39
CA LEU A 73 5.05 3.54 -4.54
C LEU A 73 4.06 2.75 -5.38
N LEU A 74 4.27 1.45 -5.51
CA LEU A 74 3.38 0.56 -6.26
C LEU A 74 2.04 0.33 -5.56
N GLY A 75 2.05 0.29 -4.23
CA GLY A 75 0.84 0.27 -3.43
C GLY A 75 1.06 -0.05 -1.96
N VAL A 76 -0.03 -0.06 -1.19
CA VAL A 76 -0.01 -0.25 0.26
C VAL A 76 -1.05 -1.31 0.67
N PRO A 77 -0.85 -2.60 0.34
CA PRO A 77 -1.76 -3.67 0.72
C PRO A 77 -2.01 -3.72 2.23
N LYS A 78 -3.30 -3.83 2.59
CA LYS A 78 -3.74 -4.17 3.95
C LYS A 78 -3.46 -5.65 4.21
N LEU A 79 -2.94 -5.95 5.40
CA LEU A 79 -2.60 -7.29 5.83
C LEU A 79 -3.46 -7.71 7.02
N ALA A 80 -3.75 -9.02 7.08
CA ALA A 80 -4.40 -9.62 8.25
C ALA A 80 -3.46 -9.65 9.47
N ASN A 81 -2.15 -9.75 9.23
CA ASN A 81 -1.08 -9.61 10.22
C ASN A 81 0.28 -9.41 9.53
N GLY A 82 1.27 -9.03 10.32
CA GLY A 82 2.63 -8.75 9.88
C GLY A 82 3.57 -9.91 9.64
N THR A 83 3.09 -11.16 9.56
CA THR A 83 3.98 -12.30 9.35
C THR A 83 4.61 -12.28 7.95
N GLY A 84 5.86 -12.73 7.83
CA GLY A 84 6.58 -12.72 6.55
C GLY A 84 5.85 -13.43 5.41
N LYS A 85 5.09 -14.50 5.70
CA LYS A 85 4.26 -15.22 4.72
C LYS A 85 3.07 -14.38 4.23
N VAL A 86 2.37 -13.69 5.14
CA VAL A 86 1.24 -12.83 4.77
C VAL A 86 1.75 -11.63 3.98
N GLN A 87 2.85 -11.04 4.42
CA GLN A 87 3.54 -9.99 3.68
C GLN A 87 3.90 -10.48 2.26
N SER A 88 4.64 -11.60 2.11
CA SER A 88 5.14 -12.04 0.79
C SER A 88 4.01 -12.36 -0.18
N ASN A 89 2.94 -12.97 0.32
CA ASN A 89 1.75 -13.26 -0.47
C ASN A 89 1.08 -11.98 -0.96
N ALA A 90 1.02 -10.93 -0.13
CA ALA A 90 0.45 -9.65 -0.52
C ALA A 90 1.28 -8.97 -1.63
N VAL A 91 2.61 -9.03 -1.57
CA VAL A 91 3.48 -8.52 -2.63
C VAL A 91 3.23 -9.26 -3.95
N VAL A 92 3.24 -10.60 -3.93
CA VAL A 92 3.00 -11.41 -5.14
C VAL A 92 1.60 -11.16 -5.71
N ALA A 93 0.59 -11.04 -4.85
CA ALA A 93 -0.78 -10.74 -5.28
C ALA A 93 -0.87 -9.37 -5.96
N LEU A 94 -0.24 -8.34 -5.39
CA LEU A 94 -0.19 -7.00 -5.97
C LEU A 94 0.51 -7.03 -7.34
N LEU A 95 1.66 -7.70 -7.46
CA LEU A 95 2.37 -7.78 -8.74
C LEU A 95 1.53 -8.42 -9.86
N ARG A 96 0.79 -9.49 -9.53
CA ARG A 96 -0.13 -10.18 -10.45
C ARG A 96 -1.35 -9.35 -10.82
N GLU A 97 -1.91 -8.62 -9.87
CA GLU A 97 -3.03 -7.70 -10.13
C GLU A 97 -2.63 -6.64 -11.17
N LEU A 98 -1.37 -6.22 -11.10
CA LEU A 98 -0.78 -5.21 -11.99
C LEU A 98 -0.24 -5.79 -13.29
N LYS A 99 -0.16 -7.13 -13.42
CA LYS A 99 0.39 -7.85 -14.57
C LYS A 99 1.84 -7.44 -14.88
N ILE A 100 2.66 -7.30 -13.84
CA ILE A 100 4.08 -6.93 -13.96
C ILE A 100 5.03 -7.99 -13.41
N GLU A 101 4.53 -9.14 -12.97
CA GLU A 101 5.31 -10.24 -12.41
C GLU A 101 6.42 -10.72 -13.35
N ASP A 102 6.15 -10.80 -14.65
CA ASP A 102 7.13 -11.23 -15.68
C ASP A 102 8.26 -10.22 -15.91
N ARG A 103 8.14 -9.03 -15.33
CA ARG A 103 9.10 -7.93 -15.48
C ARG A 103 9.92 -7.71 -14.22
N VAL A 104 9.65 -8.46 -13.16
CA VAL A 104 10.39 -8.36 -11.91
C VAL A 104 11.77 -8.96 -12.13
N LEU A 105 12.79 -8.11 -12.04
CA LEU A 105 14.18 -8.53 -12.12
C LEU A 105 14.69 -9.08 -10.79
N ALA A 106 14.28 -8.42 -9.70
CA ALA A 106 14.68 -8.76 -8.34
C ALA A 106 13.65 -8.25 -7.33
N VAL A 107 13.62 -8.88 -6.15
CA VAL A 107 12.80 -8.48 -5.00
C VAL A 107 13.73 -8.34 -3.79
N PHE A 108 13.71 -7.17 -3.14
CA PHE A 108 14.52 -6.88 -1.97
C PHE A 108 13.62 -6.51 -0.79
N ARG A 109 13.85 -7.17 0.35
CA ARG A 109 13.28 -6.79 1.64
C ARG A 109 14.19 -5.79 2.34
#